data_AF-A0A2E8VEG1-F1
#
_entry.id   AF-A0A2E8VEG1-F1
#
_cell.length_a   1.000
_cell.length_b   1.000
_cell.length_c   1.000
_cell.angle_alpha   90.00
_cell.angle_beta   90.00
_cell.angle_gamma   90.00
#
_symmetry.space_group_name_H-M   'P 1'
#
loop_
_entity.id
_entity.type
_entity.pdbx_description
1 polymer ?
#
loop_
_entity_poly.entity_id
_entity_poly.type
_entity_poly.pdbx_seq_one_letter_code
_entity_poly.pdbx_strand_id
1 'polypeptide(L)' 'MKFNDDKSKIFLKEKYCIIETPVEHAEHSVEVVSKMINMGWTLMSGASFDDGKIFHSLVKEPKNV' A
#
# COMPACT_ATOMS: atom_id res chain seq x y z
N MET A 1 -9.40 1.44 -11.59
CA MET A 1 -9.91 1.70 -10.22
C MET A 1 -9.12 2.88 -9.67
N LYS A 2 -9.75 4.03 -9.41
CA LYS A 2 -9.05 5.17 -8.79
C LYS A 2 -9.06 4.95 -7.28
N PHE A 3 -7.90 4.76 -6.69
CA PHE A 3 -7.74 4.76 -5.24
C PHE A 3 -7.51 6.20 -4.81
N ASN A 4 -8.59 6.89 -4.42
CA ASN A 4 -8.47 8.17 -3.74
C ASN A 4 -8.44 7.88 -2.25
N ASP A 5 -7.29 8.12 -1.63
CA ASP A 5 -7.11 8.18 -0.19
C ASP A 5 -6.61 9.60 0.13
N ASP A 6 -7.18 10.24 1.13
CA ASP A 6 -6.93 11.64 1.49
C ASP A 6 -5.63 11.81 2.28
N LYS A 7 -5.14 10.73 2.89
CA LYS A 7 -3.95 10.72 3.76
C LYS A 7 -2.79 9.92 3.19
N SER A 8 -3.03 9.10 2.17
CA SER A 8 -2.03 8.24 1.54
C SER A 8 -2.07 8.38 0.03
N LYS A 9 -0.90 8.27 -0.61
CA LYS A 9 -0.79 8.15 -2.06
C LYS A 9 -0.62 6.68 -2.42
N ILE A 10 -1.46 6.19 -3.32
CA ILE A 10 -1.41 4.81 -3.79
C ILE A 10 -0.97 4.80 -5.25
N PHE A 11 0.24 4.32 -5.51
CA PHE A 11 0.82 4.17 -6.84
C PHE A 11 0.59 2.74 -7.33
N LEU A 12 -0.14 2.60 -8.43
CA LEU A 12 -0.38 1.31 -9.07
C LEU A 12 0.39 1.22 -10.38
N LYS A 13 1.22 0.18 -10.53
CA LYS A 13 1.98 -0.09 -11.74
C LYS A 13 1.94 -1.59 -12.06
N GLU A 14 1.17 -1.96 -13.07
CA GLU A 14 0.99 -3.35 -13.51
C GLU A 14 0.60 -4.28 -12.34
N LYS A 15 1.56 -5.07 -11.84
CA LYS A 15 1.42 -6.01 -10.73
C LYS A 15 1.91 -5.46 -9.39
N TYR A 16 2.38 -4.23 -9.33
CA TYR A 16 2.92 -3.59 -8.12
C TYR A 16 2.01 -2.48 -7.62
N CYS A 17 1.96 -2.34 -6.30
CA CYS A 17 1.30 -1.27 -5.59
C CYS A 17 2.28 -0.71 -4.55
N ILE A 18 2.45 0.61 -4.52
CA ILE A 18 3.19 1.31 -3.46
C ILE A 18 2.21 2.23 -2.75
N ILE A 19 2.14 2.11 -1.43
CA ILE A 19 1.38 3.02 -0.56
C ILE A 19 2.39 3.91 0.13
N GLU A 20 2.25 5.22 -0.01
CA GLU A 20 3.01 6.25 0.69
C GLU A 20 2.07 6.98 1.66
N THR A 21 2.41 6.99 2.95
CA THR A 21 1.61 7.65 3.99
C THR A 21 2.53 8.49 4.89
N PRO A 22 2.22 9.77 5.19
CA PRO A 22 2.95 10.54 6.19
C PRO A 22 2.98 9.83 7.55
N VAL A 23 4.09 9.91 8.27
CA VAL A 23 4.28 9.16 9.54
C VAL A 23 3.31 9.61 10.65
N GLU A 24 2.82 10.86 10.60
CA GLU A 24 1.74 11.38 11.45
C GLU A 24 0.39 10.64 11.25
N HIS A 25 0.29 9.79 10.23
CA HIS A 25 -0.86 8.97 9.92
C HIS A 25 -0.52 7.47 9.91
N ALA A 26 0.41 7.03 10.78
CA ALA A 26 0.88 5.64 10.83
C ALA A 26 -0.24 4.59 10.98
N GLU A 27 -1.25 4.85 11.81
CA GLU A 27 -2.39 3.95 11.98
C GLU A 27 -3.19 3.80 10.68
N HIS A 28 -3.44 4.93 9.99
CA HIS A 28 -4.11 4.96 8.69
C HIS A 28 -3.32 4.18 7.62
N SER A 29 -1.98 4.22 7.67
CA SER A 29 -1.13 3.42 6.77
C SER A 29 -1.45 1.92 6.86
N VAL A 30 -1.65 1.40 8.08
CA VAL A 30 -1.99 -0.01 8.32
C VAL A 30 -3.41 -0.34 7.80
N GLU A 31 -4.36 0.58 7.96
CA GLU A 31 -5.73 0.42 7.45
C GLU A 31 -5.75 0.31 5.92
N VAL A 32 -5.03 1.19 5.23
CA VAL A 32 -4.95 1.19 3.75
C VAL A 32 -4.29 -0.09 3.24
N VAL A 33 -3.20 -0.54 3.87
CA VAL A 33 -2.54 -1.82 3.53
C VAL A 33 -3.51 -2.99 3.70
N SER A 34 -4.23 -3.04 4.83
CA SER A 34 -5.19 -4.11 5.13
C SER A 34 -6.33 -4.14 4.11
N LYS A 35 -6.81 -2.97 3.68
CA LYS A 35 -7.80 -2.84 2.59
C LYS A 35 -7.26 -3.38 1.27
N MET A 36 -6.01 -3.07 0.91
CA MET A 36 -5.39 -3.60 -0.30
C MET A 36 -5.24 -5.12 -0.24
N ILE A 37 -4.86 -5.67 0.91
CA ILE A 37 -4.77 -7.13 1.10
C ILE A 37 -6.13 -7.79 0.89
N ASN A 38 -7.19 -7.24 1.48
CA ASN A 38 -8.57 -7.73 1.29
C ASN A 38 -9.05 -7.64 -0.18
N MET A 39 -8.44 -6.78 -0.99
CA MET A 39 -8.70 -6.67 -2.42
C MET A 39 -7.86 -7.62 -3.29
N GLY A 40 -7.11 -8.53 -2.67
CA GLY A 40 -6.29 -9.53 -3.33
C GLY A 40 -4.90 -9.06 -3.70
N TRP A 41 -4.38 -8.05 -3.01
CA TRP A 41 -2.95 -7.71 -3.07
C TRP A 41 -2.18 -8.47 -1.98
N THR A 42 -0.93 -8.80 -2.24
CA THR A 42 -0.03 -9.49 -1.32
C THR A 42 1.06 -8.54 -0.88
N LEU A 43 1.26 -8.39 0.42
CA LEU A 43 2.34 -7.55 0.96
C LEU A 43 3.70 -8.21 0.65
N MET A 44 4.60 -7.49 -0.03
CA MET A 44 5.92 -8.01 -0.42
C MET A 44 6.94 -7.92 0.71
N SER A 45 6.86 -6.88 1.52
CA SER A 45 7.81 -6.54 2.57
C SER A 45 7.11 -5.83 3.72
N GLY A 46 7.81 -5.66 4.84
CA GLY A 46 7.36 -4.75 5.90
C GLY A 46 7.28 -3.28 5.44
N ALA A 47 7.18 -2.37 6.40
CA ALA A 47 7.22 -0.94 6.16
C ALA A 47 8.66 -0.45 5.96
N SER A 48 8.86 0.50 5.06
CA SER A 48 10.08 1.32 4.99
C SER A 48 9.76 2.76 5.36
N PHE A 49 10.73 3.45 5.94
CA PHE A 49 10.57 4.81 6.46
C PHE A 49 11.60 5.71 5.79
N ASP A 50 11.15 6.77 5.14
CA ASP A 50 12.02 7.76 4.49
C ASP A 50 11.34 9.13 4.51
N ASP A 51 12.09 10.19 4.82
CA ASP A 51 11.64 11.59 4.82
C ASP A 51 10.26 11.83 5.47
N GLY A 52 10.05 11.29 6.69
CA GLY A 52 8.80 11.45 7.44
C GLY A 52 7.60 10.69 6.83
N LYS A 53 7.85 9.71 5.96
CA LYS A 53 6.83 8.91 5.29
C LYS A 53 7.06 7.42 5.52
N ILE A 54 5.97 6.68 5.45
CA ILE A 54 5.88 5.23 5.54
C ILE A 54 5.55 4.71 4.15
N PHE A 55 6.30 3.72 3.69
CA PHE A 55 6.07 3.08 2.41
C PHE A 55 5.79 1.59 2.59
N HIS A 56 4.71 1.12 1.96
CA HIS A 56 4.38 -0.30 1.85
C HIS A 56 4.36 -0.72 0.40
N SER A 57 5.03 -1.83 0.10
CA SER A 57 5.05 -2.43 -1.23
C SER A 57 4.19 -3.70 -1.26
N LEU A 58 3.23 -3.74 -2.17
CA LEU A 58 2.37 -4.89 -2.42
C LEU A 58 2.47 -5.34 -3.88
N VAL A 59 2.16 -6.61 -4.12
CA VAL A 59 2.03 -7.18 -5.47
C VAL A 59 0.69 -7.83 -5.67
N LYS A 60 0.23 -7.86 -6.91
CA LYS A 60 -0.89 -8.69 -7.33
C LYS A 60 -0.28 -9.94 -7.96
N GLU A 61 -0.20 -11.02 -7.20
CA GLU A 61 0.22 -12.29 -7.79
C GLU A 61 -0.76 -12.66 -8.90
N PRO A 62 -0.27 -13.15 -10.06
CA PRO A 62 -1.17 -13.81 -10.98
C PRO A 62 -1.83 -14.93 -10.19
N LYS A 63 -3.17 -14.95 -10.17
CA LYS A 63 -3.93 -16.05 -9.57
C LYS A 63 -3.44 -17.34 -10.21
N ASN A 64 -2.54 -18.05 -9.55
CA ASN A 64 -2.26 -19.44 -9.82
C ASN A 64 -3.44 -20.21 -9.22
N VAL A 65 -4.54 -20.23 -9.96
CA VAL A 65 -5.65 -21.18 -9.76
C VAL A 65 -5.52 -22.23 -10.84
#